data_AF-A0A940DJZ0-F1
#
_entry.id   AF-A0A940DJZ0-F1
#
_cell.length_a   1.000
_cell.length_b   1.000
_cell.length_c   1.000
_cell.angle_alpha   90.00
_cell.angle_beta   90.00
_cell.angle_gamma   90.00
#
_symmetry.space_group_name_H-M   'P 1'
#
loop_
_entity.id
_entity.type
_entity.pdbx_description
1 polymer ?
#
loop_
_entity_poly.entity_id
_entity_poly.type
_entity_poly.pdbx_seq_one_letter_code
_entity_poly.pdbx_strand_id
1 'polypeptide(L)'
;MKTIDGYDVKIFTDNIEDNAMEQLIRLLSIDVFSDKKIRIMPDVHAGVGCVIDFTGDLGDKVIPDIVGVDIGCGMRVLKLGNISGIDFHAFHTLSVSLPAYRPYMLLHHFTPPYSETCSSVRCTSFSGQCRDGHTGSV
;
A
#
# COMPACT_ATOMS: atom_id res chain seq x y z
N MET A 1 19.42 -5.67 10.40
CA MET A 1 18.74 -6.48 9.35
C MET A 1 18.33 -7.81 9.97
N LYS A 2 17.03 -8.09 10.02
CA LYS A 2 16.48 -9.29 10.67
C LYS A 2 15.89 -10.26 9.63
N THR A 3 15.96 -11.54 9.94
CA THR A 3 15.32 -12.64 9.19
C THR A 3 14.41 -13.42 10.14
N ILE A 4 13.46 -14.16 9.60
CA ILE A 4 12.58 -15.05 10.37
C ILE A 4 12.86 -16.48 9.92
N ASP A 5 13.26 -17.34 10.85
CA ASP A 5 13.62 -18.72 10.55
C ASP A 5 12.45 -19.48 9.94
N GLY A 6 12.72 -20.23 8.87
CA GLY A 6 11.71 -20.98 8.12
C GLY A 6 11.00 -20.19 7.02
N TYR A 7 11.27 -18.89 6.85
CA TYR A 7 10.65 -18.05 5.81
C TYR A 7 11.70 -17.24 5.02
N ASP A 8 11.46 -16.98 3.73
CA ASP A 8 12.26 -16.01 2.94
C ASP A 8 11.78 -14.58 3.23
N VAL A 9 12.01 -14.14 4.48
CA VAL A 9 11.64 -12.82 4.98
C VAL A 9 12.88 -12.02 5.33
N LYS A 10 12.98 -10.80 4.81
CA LYS A 10 14.03 -9.85 5.15
C LYS A 10 13.45 -8.53 5.62
N ILE A 11 13.83 -8.13 6.82
CA ILE A 11 13.41 -6.88 7.46
C ILE A 11 14.59 -5.90 7.41
N PHE A 12 14.32 -4.71 6.85
CA PHE A 12 15.34 -3.69 6.58
C PHE A 12 15.56 -2.70 7.73
N THR A 13 14.92 -2.92 8.87
CA THR A 13 15.12 -2.17 10.12
C THR A 13 15.38 -3.10 11.30
N ASP A 14 15.98 -2.57 12.35
CA ASP A 14 16.09 -3.23 13.66
C ASP A 14 15.09 -2.66 14.69
N ASN A 15 14.50 -1.51 14.40
CA ASN A 15 13.47 -0.87 15.20
C ASN A 15 12.08 -1.19 14.61
N ILE A 16 11.33 -2.04 15.29
CA ILE A 16 9.99 -2.44 14.89
C ILE A 16 9.13 -2.58 16.15
N GLU A 17 7.91 -2.08 16.08
CA GLU A 17 6.95 -2.18 17.18
C GLU A 17 6.49 -3.63 17.39
N ASP A 18 6.27 -4.01 18.65
CA ASP A 18 5.86 -5.38 19.00
C ASP A 18 4.56 -5.79 18.27
N ASN A 19 3.57 -4.88 18.19
CA ASN A 19 2.32 -5.11 17.46
C ASN A 19 2.55 -5.40 15.97
N ALA A 20 3.49 -4.70 15.34
CA ALA A 20 3.83 -4.91 13.93
C ALA A 20 4.54 -6.26 13.73
N MET A 21 5.42 -6.65 14.66
CA MET A 21 6.05 -7.97 14.64
C MET A 21 5.05 -9.11 14.82
N GLU A 22 4.13 -8.99 15.77
CA GLU A 22 3.07 -9.99 15.99
C GLU A 22 2.18 -10.14 14.75
N GLN A 23 1.77 -9.01 14.16
CA GLN A 23 0.98 -9.02 12.93
C GLN A 23 1.74 -9.65 11.76
N LEU A 24 3.03 -9.36 11.61
CA LEU A 24 3.88 -9.98 10.59
C LEU A 24 3.99 -11.49 10.78
N ILE A 25 4.24 -11.97 11.99
CA ILE A 25 4.33 -13.41 12.28
C ILE A 25 3.00 -14.11 11.97
N ARG A 26 1.88 -13.50 12.34
CA ARG A 26 0.53 -14.01 12.02
C ARG A 26 0.25 -14.01 10.52
N LEU A 27 0.74 -13.03 9.78
CA LEU A 27 0.61 -12.97 8.33
C LEU A 27 1.41 -14.13 7.68
N LEU A 28 2.63 -14.35 8.14
CA LEU A 28 3.51 -15.42 7.62
C LEU A 28 2.99 -16.82 7.93
N SER A 29 2.25 -17.01 9.02
CA SER A 29 1.64 -18.31 9.34
C SER A 29 0.48 -18.69 8.42
N ILE A 30 0.06 -17.80 7.50
CA ILE A 30 -0.95 -18.11 6.50
C ILE A 30 -0.26 -18.76 5.29
N ASP A 31 -0.76 -19.91 4.84
CA ASP A 31 -0.14 -20.75 3.81
C ASP A 31 0.24 -20.00 2.53
N VAL A 32 -0.54 -18.99 2.13
CA VAL A 32 -0.30 -18.18 0.92
C VAL A 32 1.07 -17.47 0.94
N PHE A 33 1.62 -17.19 2.12
CA PHE A 33 2.90 -16.50 2.31
C PHE A 33 4.07 -17.43 2.64
N SER A 34 3.79 -18.69 3.00
CA SER A 34 4.76 -19.62 3.58
C SER A 34 5.98 -19.87 2.69
N ASP A 35 5.80 -19.90 1.37
CA ASP A 35 6.83 -20.13 0.36
C ASP A 35 7.20 -18.86 -0.42
N LYS A 36 6.78 -17.68 0.06
CA LYS A 36 6.92 -16.41 -0.67
C LYS A 36 8.10 -15.59 -0.21
N LYS A 37 8.67 -14.85 -1.15
CA LYS A 37 9.74 -13.90 -0.92
C LYS A 37 9.16 -12.58 -0.42
N ILE A 38 9.39 -12.27 0.85
CA ILE A 38 8.78 -11.13 1.56
C ILE A 38 9.84 -10.17 2.06
N ARG A 39 9.61 -8.87 1.87
CA ARG A 39 10.51 -7.78 2.22
C ARG A 39 9.73 -6.73 3.01
N ILE A 40 10.25 -6.38 4.18
CA ILE A 40 9.61 -5.43 5.09
C ILE A 40 10.48 -4.18 5.17
N MET A 41 9.97 -3.06 4.67
CA MET A 41 10.74 -1.81 4.60
C MET A 41 10.89 -1.17 5.99
N PRO A 42 11.82 -0.21 6.17
CA PRO A 42 12.16 0.32 7.48
C PRO A 42 11.04 1.07 8.21
N ASP A 43 10.04 1.57 7.48
CA ASP A 43 8.94 2.39 8.02
C ASP A 43 7.75 1.53 8.52
N VAL A 44 7.96 0.22 8.60
CA VAL A 44 6.99 -0.79 9.04
C VAL A 44 6.33 -0.46 10.37
N HIS A 45 5.00 -0.53 10.37
CA HIS A 45 4.16 -0.39 11.54
C HIS A 45 2.88 -1.22 11.37
N ALA A 46 2.12 -1.37 12.46
CA ALA A 46 0.88 -2.12 12.44
C ALA A 46 -0.17 -1.44 11.55
N GLY A 47 -0.84 -2.23 10.72
CA GLY A 47 -1.92 -1.76 9.85
C GLY A 47 -3.20 -2.55 10.05
N VAL A 48 -4.23 -2.25 9.24
CA VAL A 48 -5.48 -3.03 9.23
C VAL A 48 -5.28 -4.24 8.33
N GLY A 49 -5.34 -5.45 8.90
CA GLY A 49 -5.19 -6.71 8.17
C GLY A 49 -3.72 -7.08 7.91
N CYS A 50 -2.95 -6.20 7.27
CA CYS A 50 -1.52 -6.38 6.98
C CYS A 50 -0.67 -5.31 7.69
N VAL A 51 0.63 -5.59 7.87
CA VAL A 51 1.60 -4.56 8.25
C VAL A 51 1.78 -3.57 7.10
N ILE A 52 1.93 -2.29 7.41
CA ILE A 52 2.32 -1.29 6.41
C ILE A 52 3.79 -1.51 6.05
N ASP A 53 4.17 -1.11 4.83
CA ASP A 53 5.51 -1.30 4.29
C ASP A 53 5.90 -2.77 4.01
N PHE A 54 4.87 -3.60 3.78
CA PHE A 54 5.00 -4.95 3.26
C PHE A 54 5.24 -4.96 1.74
N THR A 55 6.18 -5.78 1.28
CA THR A 55 6.35 -6.12 -0.13
C THR A 55 6.51 -7.62 -0.28
N GLY A 56 5.72 -8.26 -1.13
CA GLY A 56 5.82 -9.70 -1.37
C GLY A 56 5.43 -10.06 -2.80
N ASP A 57 6.11 -11.06 -3.36
CA ASP A 57 5.70 -11.68 -4.62
C ASP A 57 4.75 -12.85 -4.32
N LEU A 58 3.47 -12.65 -4.61
CA LEU A 58 2.41 -13.67 -4.40
C LEU A 58 2.07 -14.45 -5.69
N GLY A 59 2.83 -14.24 -6.77
CA GLY A 59 2.57 -14.84 -8.07
C GLY A 59 1.28 -14.33 -8.72
N ASP A 60 0.35 -15.23 -9.01
CA ASP A 60 -0.90 -14.96 -9.73
C ASP A 60 -2.08 -14.54 -8.83
N LYS A 61 -1.81 -14.19 -7.56
CA LYS A 61 -2.82 -13.91 -6.55
C LYS A 61 -2.77 -12.45 -6.10
N VAL A 62 -3.94 -11.92 -5.77
CA VAL A 62 -4.10 -10.61 -5.17
C VAL A 62 -4.92 -10.75 -3.89
N ILE A 63 -4.46 -10.08 -2.83
CA ILE A 63 -5.14 -9.98 -1.54
C ILE A 63 -5.42 -8.50 -1.29
N PRO A 64 -6.67 -8.01 -1.45
CA PRO A 64 -7.00 -6.59 -1.33
C PRO A 64 -6.53 -5.94 -0.03
N ASP A 65 -6.64 -6.66 1.09
CA ASP A 65 -6.22 -6.16 2.42
C ASP A 65 -4.72 -5.87 2.51
N ILE A 66 -3.88 -6.46 1.64
CA ILE A 66 -2.44 -6.18 1.57
C ILE A 66 -2.15 -4.99 0.66
N VAL A 67 -3.00 -4.74 -0.34
CA VAL A 67 -2.91 -3.55 -1.20
C VAL A 67 -3.26 -2.30 -0.40
N GLY A 68 -4.23 -2.41 0.50
CA GLY A 68 -4.71 -1.32 1.34
C GLY A 68 -6.02 -0.72 0.83
N VAL A 69 -6.67 0.05 1.71
CA VAL A 69 -8.01 0.62 1.46
C VAL A 69 -7.99 1.79 0.48
N ASP A 70 -6.87 2.52 0.38
CA ASP A 70 -6.66 3.63 -0.55
C ASP A 70 -5.85 3.15 -1.76
N ILE A 71 -6.53 2.45 -2.67
CA ILE A 71 -5.91 1.86 -3.85
C ILE A 71 -5.43 2.98 -4.79
N GLY A 72 -4.14 2.96 -5.10
CA GLY A 72 -3.50 3.98 -5.92
C GLY A 72 -2.97 5.17 -5.11
N CYS A 73 -2.94 5.06 -3.77
CA CYS A 73 -2.19 6.02 -2.96
C CYS A 73 -0.73 6.06 -3.41
N GLY A 74 -0.17 7.27 -3.45
CA GLY A 74 1.17 7.48 -3.99
C GLY A 74 1.50 8.95 -4.17
N MET A 75 2.72 9.21 -4.61
CA MET A 75 3.27 10.56 -4.74
C MET A 75 3.51 10.92 -6.20
N ARG A 76 2.98 12.06 -6.64
CA ARG A 76 3.33 12.66 -7.94
C ARG A 76 4.40 13.73 -7.74
N VAL A 77 5.54 13.55 -8.38
CA VAL A 77 6.65 14.53 -8.34
C VAL A 77 6.70 15.28 -9.67
N LEU A 78 6.74 16.62 -9.61
CA LEU A 78 6.93 17.49 -10.78
C LEU A 78 8.26 18.25 -10.66
N LYS A 79 9.10 18.13 -11.68
CA LYS A 79 10.34 18.91 -11.76
C LYS A 79 10.02 20.32 -12.26
N LEU A 80 10.26 21.32 -11.41
CA LEU A 80 10.01 22.73 -11.75
C LEU A 80 11.11 23.37 -12.62
N GLY A 81 12.21 22.65 -12.89
CA GLY A 81 13.37 23.16 -13.61
C GLY A 81 14.33 23.95 -12.72
N ASN A 82 15.26 24.68 -13.33
CA ASN A 82 16.23 25.50 -12.61
C ASN A 82 15.64 26.88 -12.33
N ILE A 83 14.85 26.98 -11.26
CA ILE A 83 14.26 28.25 -10.82
C ILE A 83 15.14 28.84 -9.71
N SER A 84 15.63 30.06 -9.90
CA SER A 84 16.33 30.85 -8.88
C SER A 84 15.39 31.88 -8.26
N GLY A 85 15.54 32.16 -6.96
CA GLY A 85 14.76 33.21 -6.28
C GLY A 85 13.31 32.82 -5.97
N ILE A 86 13.09 31.58 -5.52
CA ILE A 86 11.76 31.13 -5.08
C ILE A 86 11.35 31.89 -3.81
N ASP A 87 10.21 32.58 -3.88
CA ASP A 87 9.56 33.14 -2.70
C ASP A 87 8.76 32.06 -1.97
N PHE A 88 9.34 31.53 -0.89
CA PHE A 88 8.70 30.49 -0.08
C PHE A 88 7.48 31.01 0.70
N HIS A 89 7.41 32.31 1.01
CA HIS A 89 6.23 32.90 1.66
C HIS A 89 5.06 32.95 0.68
N ALA A 90 5.28 33.47 -0.52
CA ALA A 90 4.25 33.46 -1.57
C ALA A 90 3.83 32.03 -1.93
N PHE A 91 4.77 31.08 -2.01
CA PHE A 91 4.47 29.68 -2.27
C PHE A 91 3.61 29.06 -1.15
N HIS A 92 3.94 29.32 0.11
CA HIS A 92 3.13 28.88 1.25
C HIS A 92 1.72 29.48 1.18
N THR A 93 1.60 30.80 0.98
CA THR A 93 0.31 31.48 0.84
C THR A 93 -0.52 30.92 -0.31
N LEU A 94 0.12 30.58 -1.44
CA LEU A 94 -0.54 29.89 -2.55
C LEU A 94 -1.03 28.50 -2.11
N SER A 95 -0.18 27.70 -1.46
CA SER A 95 -0.54 26.34 -1.04
C SER A 95 -1.75 26.28 -0.10
N VAL A 96 -1.89 27.27 0.79
CA VAL A 96 -3.02 27.35 1.74
C VAL A 96 -4.28 27.98 1.14
N SER A 97 -4.13 28.77 0.08
CA SER A 97 -5.26 29.41 -0.63
C SER A 97 -5.77 28.58 -1.81
N LEU A 98 -5.02 27.57 -2.26
CA LEU A 98 -5.53 26.56 -3.17
C LEU A 98 -6.67 25.82 -2.44
N PRO A 99 -7.91 25.86 -2.94
CA PRO A 99 -8.96 25.03 -2.38
C PRO A 99 -8.47 23.58 -2.41
N ALA A 100 -8.66 22.84 -1.31
CA ALA A 100 -8.27 21.44 -1.13
C ALA A 100 -8.86 20.46 -2.19
N TYR A 101 -9.57 21.00 -3.19
CA TYR A 101 -10.25 20.32 -4.27
C TYR A 101 -9.92 20.99 -5.62
N ARG A 102 -8.70 20.79 -6.12
CA ARG A 102 -8.56 20.46 -7.55
C ARG A 102 -8.83 18.97 -7.60
N PRO A 103 -9.89 18.48 -8.28
CA PRO A 103 -10.20 17.08 -8.24
C PRO A 103 -9.10 16.35 -9.04
N TYR A 104 -8.10 15.82 -8.32
CA TYR A 104 -7.14 14.88 -8.88
C TYR A 104 -7.84 13.64 -9.46
N MET A 105 -9.10 13.41 -9.07
CA MET A 105 -9.98 12.37 -9.60
C MET A 105 -10.67 12.73 -10.94
N LEU A 106 -10.74 14.01 -11.36
CA LEU A 106 -11.56 14.43 -12.52
C LEU A 106 -10.75 14.93 -13.73
N LEU A 107 -9.42 15.00 -13.60
CA LEU A 107 -8.52 15.27 -14.72
C LEU A 107 -7.59 14.09 -14.90
N HIS A 108 -8.14 12.94 -15.25
CA HIS A 108 -7.68 12.06 -16.31
C HIS A 108 -8.73 10.97 -16.42
N HIS A 109 -9.38 10.85 -17.58
CA HIS A 109 -9.68 9.52 -18.11
C HIS A 109 -8.33 8.81 -18.28
N PHE A 110 -7.75 8.37 -17.17
CA PHE A 110 -6.67 7.42 -17.17
C PHE A 110 -7.40 6.12 -17.44
N THR A 111 -7.66 5.82 -18.71
CA THR A 111 -7.85 4.42 -19.09
C THR A 111 -6.55 3.75 -18.68
N PRO A 112 -6.52 2.91 -17.63
CA PRO A 112 -5.33 2.14 -17.35
C PRO A 112 -4.96 1.41 -18.65
N PRO A 113 -3.68 1.28 -19.01
CA PRO A 113 -3.28 0.47 -20.18
C PRO A 113 -3.63 -1.02 -20.01
N TYR A 114 -4.22 -1.39 -18.86
CA TYR A 114 -4.73 -2.71 -18.56
C TYR A 114 -6.25 -2.73 -18.72
N SER A 115 -6.73 -3.51 -19.68
CA SER A 115 -8.15 -3.84 -19.91
C SER A 115 -8.68 -4.91 -18.93
N GLU A 116 -8.00 -5.12 -17.81
CA GLU A 116 -8.32 -6.17 -16.84
C GLU A 116 -9.27 -5.56 -15.80
N THR A 117 -10.56 -5.85 -15.95
CA THR A 117 -11.56 -5.56 -14.92
C THR A 117 -11.25 -6.38 -13.66
N CYS A 118 -11.57 -5.89 -12.46
CA CYS A 118 -11.35 -6.63 -11.20
C CYS A 118 -11.92 -8.07 -11.22
N SER A 119 -12.87 -8.37 -12.12
CA SER A 119 -13.39 -9.72 -12.40
C SER A 119 -12.38 -10.72 -12.98
N SER A 120 -11.25 -10.30 -13.56
CA SER A 120 -10.18 -11.19 -14.03
C SER A 120 -9.15 -11.52 -12.93
N VAL A 121 -9.18 -10.79 -11.81
CA VAL A 121 -8.29 -10.99 -10.69
C VAL A 121 -8.75 -12.22 -9.90
N ARG A 122 -7.90 -13.24 -9.82
CA ARG A 122 -8.14 -14.40 -8.94
C ARG A 122 -7.95 -13.96 -7.49
N CYS A 123 -9.01 -13.45 -6.87
CA CYS A 123 -9.06 -13.32 -5.42
C CYS A 123 -9.09 -14.72 -4.82
N THR A 124 -8.11 -15.04 -3.97
CA THR A 124 -8.24 -16.20 -3.09
C THR A 124 -9.41 -15.95 -2.15
N SER A 125 -10.44 -16.78 -2.20
CA SER A 125 -11.53 -16.77 -1.25
C SER A 125 -10.97 -17.02 0.15
N PHE A 126 -10.76 -15.96 0.92
CA PHE A 126 -10.51 -16.08 2.34
C PHE A 126 -11.78 -16.67 2.95
N SER A 127 -11.67 -17.84 3.57
CA SER A 127 -12.79 -18.57 4.20
C SER A 127 -13.32 -17.87 5.48
N GLY A 128 -13.38 -16.53 5.45
CA GLY A 128 -13.81 -15.67 6.53
C GLY A 128 -14.48 -14.37 6.12
N GLN A 129 -14.38 -13.87 4.87
CA GLN A 129 -14.88 -12.52 4.58
C GLN A 129 -15.24 -12.13 3.13
N CYS A 130 -15.21 -13.04 2.15
CA CYS A 130 -15.90 -12.77 0.88
C CYS A 130 -17.37 -13.18 1.01
N ARG A 131 -18.18 -12.37 1.70
CA ARG A 131 -19.64 -12.44 1.55
C ARG A 131 -20.05 -11.53 0.40
N ASP A 132 -20.62 -12.15 -0.62
CA ASP A 132 -21.27 -11.47 -1.73
C ASP A 132 -22.17 -10.34 -1.23
N GLY A 133 -21.90 -9.13 -1.71
CA GLY A 133 -22.82 -7.99 -1.68
C GLY A 133 -23.53 -7.70 -0.36
N HIS A 134 -22.85 -7.08 0.60
CA HIS A 134 -23.52 -6.29 1.64
C HIS A 134 -22.96 -4.87 1.70
N THR A 135 -23.83 -3.92 1.42
CA THR A 135 -23.70 -2.50 1.78
C THR A 135 -23.60 -2.40 3.30
N GLY A 136 -22.37 -2.32 3.81
CA GLY A 136 -22.09 -2.03 5.21
C GLY A 136 -21.38 -0.69 5.29
N SER A 137 -22.05 0.29 5.91
CA SER A 137 -21.47 1.53 6.38
C SER A 137 -20.28 1.27 7.30
N VAL A 138 -19.20 2.01 7.08
CA VAL A 138 -18.13 2.27 8.07
C VAL A 138 -18.69 2.73 9.41
#